data_AF-A0A2P8VRM9-F1
#
_entry.id   AF-A0A2P8VRM9-F1
#
_cell.length_a   1.000
_cell.length_b   1.000
_cell.length_c   1.000
_cell.angle_alpha   90.00
_cell.angle_beta   90.00
_cell.angle_gamma   90.00
#
_symmetry.space_group_name_H-M   'P 1'
#
loop_
_entity.id
_entity.type
_entity.pdbx_description
1 polymer ?
#
loop_
_entity_poly.entity_id
_entity_poly.type
_entity_poly.pdbx_seq_one_letter_code
_entity_poly.pdbx_strand_id
1 'polypeptide(L)'
;MESIRRQVWLNFLTLLPATGLTILTIAVAFLRFYDEQDFGFLELVAQPRIWSNRLTVAALLAALANFGVEWNRRNRETDRLAEEAQRRAEEEQRRAEEVQRKAEEEQRRVREEQRRVREEQRNAEAERQRLEERERATRRAAIQNRWIVLQTRHQLTPSEQTQAALEDFLLFLQEYGD
;
A
#
# COMPACT_ATOMS: atom_id res chain seq x y z
N MET A 1 6.99 16.64 39.43
CA MET A 1 7.97 17.68 39.85
C MET A 1 9.41 17.38 39.40
N GLU A 2 9.83 16.12 39.23
CA GLU A 2 11.18 15.78 38.74
C GLU A 2 11.45 16.16 37.28
N SER A 3 10.45 16.06 36.39
CA SER A 3 10.63 16.43 34.97
C SER A 3 10.92 17.92 34.81
N ILE A 4 10.19 18.77 35.54
CA ILE A 4 10.37 20.23 35.54
C ILE A 4 11.76 20.60 36.09
N ARG A 5 12.20 19.94 37.18
CA ARG A 5 13.52 20.18 37.77
C ARG A 5 14.66 19.78 36.81
N ARG A 6 14.53 18.64 36.11
CA ARG A 6 15.49 18.22 35.06
C ARG A 6 15.50 19.18 33.87
N GLN A 7 14.35 19.68 33.45
CA GLN A 7 14.24 20.56 32.30
C GLN A 7 14.82 21.96 32.58
N VAL A 8 14.64 22.48 33.80
CA VAL A 8 15.29 23.72 34.25
C VAL A 8 16.80 23.54 34.39
N TRP A 9 17.28 22.41 34.92
CA TRP A 9 18.71 22.11 34.99
C TRP A 9 19.34 22.01 33.60
N LEU A 10 18.68 21.33 32.65
CA LEU A 10 19.14 21.24 31.27
C LEU A 10 19.17 22.61 30.59
N ASN A 11 18.14 23.44 30.76
CA ASN A 11 18.12 24.81 30.22
C ASN A 11 19.24 25.70 30.79
N PHE A 12 19.50 25.60 32.10
CA PHE A 12 20.60 26.33 32.75
C PHE A 12 21.97 25.87 32.24
N LEU A 13 22.17 24.55 32.09
CA LEU A 13 23.38 23.94 31.51
C LEU A 13 23.57 24.27 30.03
N THR A 14 22.50 24.49 29.26
CA THR A 14 22.60 24.94 27.86
C THR A 14 22.87 26.43 27.71
N LEU A 15 22.58 27.25 28.73
CA LEU A 15 22.81 28.70 28.75
C LEU A 15 24.21 29.10 29.22
N LEU A 16 24.83 28.28 30.07
CA LEU A 16 26.16 28.52 30.64
C LEU A 16 27.41 28.22 29.76
N PRO A 17 27.38 27.44 28.66
CA PRO A 17 28.60 26.78 28.21
C PRO A 17 29.49 27.63 27.31
N ALA A 18 28.94 28.53 26.50
CA ALA A 18 29.75 29.37 25.63
C ALA A 18 30.37 30.55 26.40
N THR A 19 29.58 31.22 27.24
CA THR A 19 30.00 32.38 28.03
C THR A 19 30.83 31.98 29.24
N GLY A 20 30.49 30.89 29.94
CA GLY A 20 31.27 30.40 31.07
C GLY A 20 32.65 29.90 30.67
N LEU A 21 32.74 29.14 29.57
CA LEU A 21 34.02 28.66 29.05
C LEU A 21 34.92 29.81 28.58
N THR A 22 34.35 30.80 27.88
CA THR A 22 35.09 31.99 27.42
C THR A 22 35.55 32.86 28.59
N ILE A 23 34.72 33.08 29.61
CA ILE A 23 35.11 33.80 30.82
C ILE A 23 36.22 33.05 31.57
N LEU A 24 36.12 31.72 31.68
CA LEU A 24 37.14 30.88 32.31
C LEU A 24 38.47 30.91 31.54
N THR A 25 38.45 30.81 30.21
CA THR A 25 39.67 30.88 29.40
C THR A 25 40.29 32.27 29.44
N ILE A 26 39.49 33.34 29.42
CA ILE A 26 39.96 34.71 29.62
C ILE A 26 40.60 34.87 31.01
N ALA A 27 39.97 34.36 32.07
CA ALA A 27 40.50 34.42 33.44
C ALA A 27 41.81 33.62 33.60
N VAL A 28 41.89 32.43 32.98
CA VAL A 28 43.13 31.62 32.94
C VAL A 28 44.25 32.37 32.22
N ALA A 29 43.97 33.00 31.08
CA ALA A 29 44.94 33.78 30.34
C ALA A 29 45.41 35.00 31.15
N PHE A 30 44.49 35.70 31.82
CA PHE A 30 44.77 36.88 32.64
C PHE A 30 45.68 36.53 33.83
N LEU A 31 45.37 35.46 34.57
CA LEU A 31 46.18 34.98 35.71
C LEU A 31 47.51 34.34 35.31
N ARG A 32 47.67 33.96 34.04
CA ARG A 32 48.92 33.44 33.50
C ARG A 32 49.82 34.55 32.94
N PHE A 33 49.24 35.68 32.55
CA PHE A 33 49.95 36.83 31.98
C PHE A 33 50.41 37.83 33.04
N TYR A 34 49.65 38.02 34.12
CA TYR A 34 50.05 38.82 35.29
C TYR A 34 50.70 37.92 36.36
N ASP A 35 51.93 38.21 36.79
CA ASP A 35 52.69 37.42 37.77
C ASP A 35 52.62 38.04 39.19
N GLU A 36 53.16 37.39 40.23
CA GLU A 36 53.06 37.82 41.63
C GLU A 36 53.44 39.30 41.90
N GLN A 37 54.30 39.89 41.06
CA GLN A 37 54.75 41.28 41.22
C GLN A 37 53.66 42.32 40.90
N ASP A 38 52.70 42.00 40.02
CA ASP A 38 51.63 42.93 39.64
C ASP A 38 50.46 42.94 40.65
N PHE A 39 50.34 41.89 41.45
CA PHE A 39 49.34 41.79 42.52
C PHE A 39 49.85 42.30 43.88
N GLY A 40 51.13 42.68 43.97
CA GLY A 40 51.74 43.24 45.18
C GLY A 40 51.10 44.55 45.66
N PHE A 41 50.39 45.29 44.77
CA PHE A 41 49.65 46.50 45.15
C PHE A 41 48.26 46.21 45.72
N LEU A 42 47.73 44.99 45.55
CA LEU A 42 46.36 44.64 45.92
C LEU A 42 46.25 43.66 47.10
N GLU A 43 47.33 43.00 47.53
CA GLU A 43 47.38 42.01 48.65
C GLU A 43 46.27 40.92 48.64
N LEU A 44 45.47 40.86 47.56
CA LEU A 44 44.18 40.16 47.53
C LEU A 44 44.30 38.71 47.03
N VAL A 45 45.37 38.38 46.29
CA VAL A 45 45.53 37.07 45.63
C VAL A 45 46.84 36.41 46.04
N ALA A 46 46.78 35.60 47.09
CA ALA A 46 47.87 34.69 47.43
C ALA A 46 47.94 33.55 46.40
N GLN A 47 49.12 33.34 45.79
CA GLN A 47 49.48 32.20 44.92
C GLN A 47 48.70 32.12 43.57
N PRO A 48 48.93 33.07 42.63
CA PRO A 48 48.22 33.15 41.34
C PRO A 48 48.37 31.88 40.48
N ARG A 49 49.50 31.17 40.57
CA ARG A 49 49.71 29.91 39.84
C ARG A 49 48.75 28.79 40.26
N ILE A 50 48.41 28.69 41.54
CA ILE A 50 47.47 27.67 42.04
C ILE A 50 46.05 27.99 41.56
N TRP A 51 45.68 29.27 41.56
CA TRP A 51 44.41 29.74 41.01
C TRP A 51 44.29 29.48 39.50
N SER A 52 45.34 29.71 38.72
CA SER A 52 45.36 29.41 37.28
C SER A 52 45.14 27.92 36.99
N ASN A 53 45.81 27.03 37.74
CA ASN A 53 45.63 25.58 37.62
C ASN A 53 44.18 25.16 37.96
N ARG A 54 43.61 25.73 39.02
CA ARG A 54 42.21 25.47 39.43
C ARG A 54 41.21 25.92 38.36
N LEU A 55 41.41 27.09 37.76
CA LEU A 55 40.55 27.59 36.70
C LEU A 55 40.71 26.79 35.40
N THR A 56 41.91 26.28 35.11
CA THR A 56 42.13 25.39 33.96
C THR A 56 41.34 24.08 34.12
N VAL A 57 41.39 23.46 35.31
CA VAL A 57 40.58 22.28 35.61
C VAL A 57 39.08 22.59 35.52
N ALA A 58 38.64 23.73 36.06
CA ALA A 58 37.24 24.15 35.95
C ALA A 58 36.80 24.37 34.49
N ALA A 59 37.65 24.94 33.64
CA ALA A 59 37.40 25.13 32.21
C ALA A 59 37.26 23.78 31.48
N LEU A 60 38.13 22.81 31.79
CA LEU A 60 38.04 21.46 31.21
C LEU A 60 36.76 20.74 31.65
N LEU A 61 36.37 20.84 32.92
CA LEU A 61 35.12 20.26 33.42
C LEU A 61 33.89 20.92 32.76
N ALA A 62 33.92 22.24 32.58
CA ALA A 62 32.87 22.96 31.87
C ALA A 62 32.77 22.54 30.40
N ALA A 63 33.92 22.35 29.71
CA ALA A 63 33.95 21.87 28.34
C ALA A 63 33.38 20.45 28.20
N LEU A 64 33.74 19.54 29.11
CA LEU A 64 33.20 18.18 29.15
C LEU A 64 31.70 18.16 29.41
N ALA A 65 31.22 18.98 30.35
CA ALA A 65 29.79 19.11 30.62
C ALA A 65 29.04 19.65 29.39
N ASN A 66 29.58 20.68 28.72
CA ASN A 66 29.01 21.22 27.48
C ASN A 66 28.93 20.15 26.39
N PHE A 67 30.02 19.42 26.16
CA PHE A 67 30.06 18.36 25.16
C PHE A 67 29.04 17.26 25.47
N GLY A 68 28.92 16.84 26.73
CA GLY A 68 27.93 15.84 27.14
C GLY A 68 26.48 16.28 26.93
N VAL A 69 26.16 17.55 27.22
CA VAL A 69 24.82 18.10 27.00
C VAL A 69 24.51 18.19 25.51
N GLU A 70 25.43 18.71 24.72
CA GLU A 70 25.25 18.83 23.26
C GLU A 70 25.16 17.46 22.59
N TRP A 71 25.97 16.49 23.03
CA TRP A 71 25.90 15.11 22.58
C TRP A 71 24.52 14.49 22.87
N ASN A 72 24.04 14.62 24.11
CA ASN A 72 22.73 14.10 24.49
C ASN A 72 21.57 14.77 23.72
N ARG A 73 21.69 16.08 23.45
CA ARG A 73 20.72 16.81 22.61
C ARG A 73 20.71 16.24 21.19
N ARG A 74 21.88 16.13 20.58
CA ARG A 74 22.03 15.64 19.20
C ARG A 74 21.63 14.18 19.05
N ASN A 75 21.88 13.34 20.07
CA ASN A 75 21.43 11.96 20.07
C ASN A 75 19.90 11.88 20.02
N ARG A 76 19.20 12.66 20.86
CA ARG A 76 17.73 12.72 20.85
C ARG A 76 17.16 13.23 19.53
N GLU A 77 17.82 14.20 18.90
CA GLU A 77 17.41 14.67 17.57
C GLU A 77 17.59 13.58 16.51
N THR A 78 18.68 12.83 16.60
CA THR A 78 18.96 11.70 15.70
C THR A 78 17.93 10.58 15.90
N ASP A 79 17.61 10.24 17.15
CA ASP A 79 16.58 9.24 17.49
C ASP A 79 15.21 9.65 16.94
N ARG A 80 14.83 10.93 17.07
CA ARG A 80 13.58 11.45 16.50
C ARG A 80 13.55 11.36 14.97
N LEU A 81 14.64 11.72 14.30
CA LEU A 81 14.73 11.61 12.84
C LEU A 81 14.65 10.16 12.38
N ALA A 82 15.25 9.23 13.13
CA ALA A 82 15.16 7.80 12.86
C ALA A 82 13.72 7.29 13.03
N GLU A 83 13.03 7.68 14.10
CA GLU A 83 11.61 7.34 14.31
C GLU A 83 10.72 7.92 13.21
N GLU A 84 10.93 9.17 12.79
CA GLU A 84 10.17 9.78 11.71
C GLU A 84 10.43 9.08 10.37
N ALA A 85 11.68 8.71 10.08
CA ALA A 85 12.03 7.94 8.89
C ALA A 85 11.35 6.57 8.91
N GLN A 86 11.34 5.89 10.05
CA GLN A 86 10.66 4.61 10.21
C GLN A 86 9.15 4.74 9.99
N ARG A 87 8.50 5.75 10.59
CA ARG A 87 7.06 6.00 10.40
C ARG A 87 6.72 6.25 8.93
N ARG A 88 7.54 7.02 8.22
CA ARG A 88 7.35 7.26 6.78
C ARG A 88 7.47 5.96 5.98
N ALA A 89 8.47 5.14 6.28
CA ALA A 89 8.63 3.83 5.61
C ALA A 89 7.43 2.91 5.86
N GLU A 90 6.91 2.86 7.09
CA GLU A 90 5.70 2.09 7.42
C GLU A 90 4.45 2.62 6.71
N GLU A 91 4.29 3.94 6.61
CA GLU A 91 3.19 4.55 5.85
C GLU A 91 3.27 4.24 4.35
N GLU A 92 4.46 4.33 3.76
CA GLU A 92 4.69 3.97 2.35
C GLU A 92 4.38 2.50 2.10
N GLN A 93 4.80 1.60 2.99
CA GLN A 93 4.50 0.18 2.90
C GLN A 93 2.99 -0.07 2.96
N ARG A 94 2.27 0.56 3.90
CA ARG A 94 0.80 0.43 3.99
C ARG A 94 0.09 0.90 2.73
N ARG A 95 0.56 2.01 2.14
CA ARG A 95 0.01 2.52 0.87
C ARG A 95 0.25 1.53 -0.27
N ALA A 96 1.44 0.94 -0.35
CA ALA A 96 1.77 -0.07 -1.35
C ALA A 96 0.87 -1.32 -1.21
N GLU A 97 0.69 -1.80 0.03
CA GLU A 97 -0.20 -2.92 0.32
C GLU A 97 -1.67 -2.62 -0.04
N GLU A 98 -2.15 -1.40 0.21
CA GLU A 98 -3.51 -1.00 -0.16
C GLU A 98 -3.70 -0.96 -1.68
N VAL A 99 -2.72 -0.43 -2.43
CA VAL A 99 -2.73 -0.42 -3.90
C VAL A 99 -2.74 -1.85 -4.44
N GLN A 100 -1.91 -2.73 -3.88
CA GLN A 100 -1.86 -4.13 -4.29
C GLN A 100 -3.20 -4.83 -4.04
N ARG A 101 -3.80 -4.63 -2.86
CA ARG A 101 -5.11 -5.21 -2.53
C ARG A 101 -6.21 -4.75 -3.49
N LYS A 102 -6.23 -3.46 -3.86
CA LYS A 102 -7.19 -2.93 -4.84
C LYS A 102 -7.01 -3.57 -6.22
N ALA A 103 -5.76 -3.72 -6.66
CA ALA A 103 -5.46 -4.37 -7.93
C ALA A 103 -5.89 -5.85 -7.94
N GLU A 104 -5.66 -6.59 -6.84
CA GLU A 104 -6.10 -7.98 -6.70
C GLU A 104 -7.63 -8.11 -6.72
N GLU A 105 -8.33 -7.19 -6.04
CA GLU A 105 -9.79 -7.14 -6.04
C GLU A 105 -10.35 -6.86 -7.44
N GLU A 106 -9.77 -5.92 -8.17
CA GLU A 106 -10.16 -5.61 -9.54
C GLU A 106 -9.94 -6.81 -10.47
N GLN A 107 -8.79 -7.47 -10.39
CA GLN A 107 -8.52 -8.70 -11.14
C GLN A 107 -9.51 -9.81 -10.82
N ARG A 108 -9.96 -9.91 -9.56
CA ARG A 108 -10.98 -10.88 -9.16
C ARG A 108 -12.32 -10.55 -9.81
N ARG A 109 -12.74 -9.28 -9.80
CA ARG A 109 -13.99 -8.82 -10.44
C ARG A 109 -13.98 -9.13 -11.94
N VAL A 110 -12.89 -8.83 -12.64
CA VAL A 110 -12.73 -9.12 -14.07
C VAL A 110 -12.85 -10.63 -14.35
N ARG A 111 -12.23 -11.47 -13.52
CA ARG A 111 -12.34 -12.93 -13.66
C ARG A 111 -13.75 -13.45 -13.44
N GLU A 112 -14.45 -12.92 -12.44
CA GLU A 112 -15.84 -13.28 -12.17
C GLU A 112 -16.76 -12.85 -13.32
N GLU A 113 -16.56 -11.66 -13.88
CA GLU A 113 -17.30 -11.19 -15.05
C GLU A 113 -17.05 -12.05 -16.29
N GLN A 114 -15.79 -12.36 -16.60
CA GLN A 114 -15.45 -13.27 -17.71
C GLN A 114 -16.11 -14.64 -17.55
N ARG A 115 -16.21 -15.15 -16.32
CA ARG A 115 -16.89 -16.41 -16.05
C ARG A 115 -18.39 -16.30 -16.33
N ARG A 116 -19.04 -15.22 -15.90
CA ARG A 116 -20.47 -14.97 -16.18
C ARG A 116 -20.75 -14.91 -17.67
N VAL A 117 -19.93 -14.16 -18.42
CA VAL A 117 -20.06 -14.06 -19.88
C VAL A 117 -19.93 -15.44 -20.55
N ARG A 118 -18.98 -16.27 -20.12
CA ARG A 118 -18.84 -17.64 -20.65
C ARG A 118 -20.03 -18.53 -20.30
N GLU A 119 -20.57 -18.42 -19.10
CA GLU A 119 -21.77 -19.17 -18.69
C GLU A 119 -23.00 -18.72 -19.49
N GLU A 120 -23.18 -17.42 -19.72
CA GLU A 120 -24.24 -16.88 -20.58
C GLU A 120 -24.12 -17.37 -22.02
N GLN A 121 -22.92 -17.36 -22.60
CA GLN A 121 -22.68 -17.87 -23.96
C GLN A 121 -23.08 -19.35 -24.07
N ARG A 122 -22.67 -20.18 -23.12
CA ARG A 122 -23.03 -21.60 -23.09
C ARG A 122 -24.54 -21.81 -22.98
N ASN A 123 -25.21 -21.02 -22.15
CA ASN A 123 -26.66 -21.10 -22.00
C ASN A 123 -27.38 -20.70 -23.29
N ALA A 124 -26.93 -19.64 -23.96
CA ALA A 124 -27.48 -19.19 -25.23
C ALA A 124 -27.27 -20.24 -26.34
N GLU A 125 -26.10 -20.88 -26.40
CA GLU A 125 -25.84 -21.98 -27.33
C GLU A 125 -26.75 -23.19 -27.07
N ALA A 126 -26.90 -23.58 -25.80
CA ALA A 126 -27.78 -24.68 -25.42
C ALA A 126 -29.26 -24.38 -25.75
N GLU A 127 -29.70 -23.13 -25.59
CA GLU A 127 -31.04 -22.71 -25.96
C GLU A 127 -31.26 -22.76 -27.47
N ARG A 128 -30.29 -22.29 -28.27
CA ARG A 128 -30.34 -22.41 -29.74
C ARG A 128 -30.46 -23.86 -30.19
N GLN A 129 -29.65 -24.75 -29.63
CA GLN A 129 -29.73 -26.18 -29.95
C GLN A 129 -31.12 -26.76 -29.62
N ARG A 130 -31.69 -26.43 -28.47
CA ARG A 130 -33.05 -26.86 -28.09
C ARG A 130 -34.12 -26.33 -29.04
N LEU A 131 -33.99 -25.08 -29.50
CA LEU A 131 -34.91 -24.49 -30.49
C LEU A 131 -34.79 -25.21 -31.82
N GLU A 132 -33.58 -25.44 -32.32
CA GLU A 132 -33.35 -26.21 -33.55
C GLU A 132 -33.91 -27.63 -33.45
N GLU A 133 -33.71 -28.32 -32.33
CA GLU A 133 -34.27 -29.65 -32.11
C GLU A 133 -35.80 -29.65 -32.10
N ARG A 134 -36.42 -28.64 -31.47
CA ARG A 134 -37.88 -28.45 -31.48
C ARG A 134 -38.40 -28.19 -32.88
N GLU A 135 -37.71 -27.37 -33.67
CA GLU A 135 -38.08 -27.13 -35.07
C GLU A 135 -37.99 -28.41 -35.89
N ARG A 136 -36.89 -29.16 -35.77
CA ARG A 136 -36.72 -30.46 -36.45
C ARG A 136 -37.80 -31.45 -36.02
N ALA A 137 -38.16 -31.50 -34.74
CA ALA A 137 -39.25 -32.34 -34.23
C ALA A 137 -40.62 -31.92 -34.80
N THR A 138 -40.91 -30.62 -34.81
CA THR A 138 -42.17 -30.07 -35.35
C THR A 138 -42.29 -30.35 -36.85
N ARG A 139 -41.21 -30.16 -37.62
CA ARG A 139 -41.17 -30.48 -39.05
C ARG A 139 -41.40 -31.97 -39.29
N ARG A 140 -40.74 -32.86 -38.53
CA ARG A 140 -40.96 -34.31 -38.61
C ARG A 140 -42.41 -34.69 -38.31
N ALA A 141 -43.00 -34.12 -37.26
CA ALA A 141 -44.40 -34.35 -36.90
C ALA A 141 -45.36 -33.86 -38.00
N ALA A 142 -45.10 -32.70 -38.61
CA ALA A 142 -45.90 -32.18 -39.72
C ALA A 142 -45.87 -33.11 -40.95
N ILE A 143 -44.68 -33.63 -41.30
CA ILE A 143 -44.51 -34.60 -42.38
C ILE A 143 -45.28 -35.90 -42.08
N GLN A 144 -45.13 -36.44 -40.86
CA GLN A 144 -45.83 -37.66 -40.43
C GLN A 144 -47.36 -37.48 -40.46
N ASN A 145 -47.87 -36.37 -39.91
CA ASN A 145 -49.30 -36.08 -39.92
C ASN A 145 -49.85 -35.97 -41.35
N ARG A 146 -49.13 -35.30 -42.25
CA ARG A 146 -49.52 -35.18 -43.66
C ARG A 146 -49.59 -36.54 -44.34
N TRP A 147 -48.62 -37.41 -44.09
CA TRP A 147 -48.61 -38.78 -44.59
C TRP A 147 -49.82 -39.60 -44.09
N ILE A 148 -50.06 -39.59 -42.77
CA ILE A 148 -51.19 -40.31 -42.15
C ILE A 148 -52.52 -39.86 -42.76
N VAL A 149 -52.71 -38.55 -42.93
CA VAL A 149 -53.95 -38.00 -43.51
C VAL A 149 -54.13 -38.46 -44.97
N LEU A 150 -53.08 -38.38 -45.80
CA LEU A 150 -53.13 -38.82 -47.19
C LEU A 150 -53.42 -40.32 -47.31
N GLN A 151 -52.75 -41.15 -46.51
CA GLN A 151 -52.96 -42.60 -46.48
C GLN A 151 -54.37 -42.95 -46.02
N THR A 152 -54.85 -42.34 -44.94
CA THR A 152 -56.22 -42.56 -44.42
C THR A 152 -57.25 -42.19 -45.48
N ARG A 153 -57.05 -41.07 -46.18
CA ARG A 153 -57.96 -40.63 -47.25
C ARG A 153 -57.98 -41.61 -48.43
N HIS A 154 -56.81 -42.11 -48.83
CA HIS A 154 -56.71 -43.12 -49.89
C HIS A 154 -57.39 -44.44 -49.51
N GLN A 155 -57.27 -44.89 -48.26
CA GLN A 155 -57.93 -46.11 -47.77
C GLN A 155 -59.45 -45.98 -47.70
N LEU A 156 -59.96 -44.80 -47.30
CA LEU A 156 -61.41 -44.54 -47.21
C LEU A 156 -62.05 -44.28 -48.57
N THR A 157 -61.31 -43.70 -49.51
CA THR A 157 -61.83 -43.35 -50.85
C THR A 157 -60.72 -43.47 -51.89
N PRO A 158 -60.46 -44.68 -52.41
CA PRO A 158 -59.44 -44.88 -53.42
C PRO A 158 -59.86 -44.18 -54.73
N SER A 159 -59.03 -43.24 -55.19
CA SER A 159 -59.25 -42.47 -56.42
C SER A 159 -57.91 -42.09 -57.05
N GLU A 160 -57.89 -41.84 -58.37
CA GLU A 160 -56.68 -41.38 -59.06
C GLU A 160 -56.10 -40.10 -58.46
N GLN A 161 -56.96 -39.18 -57.98
CA GLN A 161 -56.51 -37.95 -57.30
C GLN A 161 -55.77 -38.24 -55.98
N THR A 162 -56.26 -39.20 -55.18
CA THR A 162 -55.57 -39.56 -53.91
C THR A 162 -54.28 -40.32 -54.16
N GLN A 163 -54.21 -41.11 -55.23
CA GLN A 163 -53.00 -41.80 -55.66
C GLN A 163 -51.94 -40.82 -56.18
N ALA A 164 -52.30 -39.89 -57.07
CA ALA A 164 -51.40 -38.85 -57.56
C ALA A 164 -50.85 -37.97 -56.42
N ALA A 165 -51.69 -37.63 -55.43
CA ALA A 165 -51.26 -36.85 -54.26
C ALA A 165 -50.30 -37.62 -53.32
N LEU A 166 -50.39 -38.96 -53.28
CA LEU A 166 -49.44 -39.80 -52.54
C LEU A 166 -48.11 -39.91 -53.27
N GLU A 167 -48.13 -40.12 -54.60
CA GLU A 167 -46.92 -40.15 -55.42
C GLU A 167 -46.15 -38.82 -55.39
N ASP A 168 -46.86 -37.69 -55.51
CA ASP A 168 -46.27 -36.34 -55.39
C ASP A 168 -45.60 -36.13 -54.02
N PHE A 169 -46.24 -36.61 -52.95
CA PHE A 169 -45.66 -36.52 -51.60
C PHE A 169 -44.44 -37.43 -51.41
N LEU A 170 -44.40 -38.60 -52.04
CA LEU A 170 -43.23 -39.49 -52.01
C LEU A 170 -42.06 -38.90 -52.80
N LEU A 171 -42.33 -38.28 -53.96
CA LEU A 171 -41.34 -37.53 -54.73
C LEU A 171 -40.77 -36.36 -53.91
N PHE A 172 -41.63 -35.60 -53.23
CA PHE A 172 -41.20 -34.55 -52.29
C PHE A 172 -40.24 -35.09 -51.21
N LEU A 173 -40.52 -36.26 -50.64
CA LEU A 173 -39.63 -36.86 -49.64
C LEU A 173 -38.31 -37.36 -50.22
N GLN A 174 -38.31 -37.83 -51.47
CA GLN A 174 -37.10 -38.27 -52.17
C GLN A 174 -36.18 -37.09 -52.51
N GLU A 175 -36.75 -35.95 -52.92
CA GLU A 175 -36.00 -34.71 -53.18
C GLU A 175 -35.48 -34.06 -51.89
N TYR A 176 -36.14 -34.28 -50.75
CA TYR A 176 -35.71 -33.78 -49.44
C TYR A 176 -34.77 -34.73 -48.68
N GLY A 177 -34.48 -35.92 -49.24
CA GLY A 177 -33.70 -36.99 -48.64
C GLY A 177 -32.19 -36.96 -48.94
N ASP A 178 -31.75 -36.16 -49.92
CA ASP A 178 -30.35 -35.82 -50.24
C ASP A 178 -29.93 -34.48 -49.61
#